data_AF-A0A8B7UA01-F1
#
_entry.id   AF-A0A8B7UA01-F1
#
_cell.length_a   1.000
_cell.length_b   1.000
_cell.length_c   1.000
_cell.angle_alpha   90.00
_cell.angle_beta   90.00
_cell.angle_gamma   90.00
#
_symmetry.space_group_name_H-M   'P 1'
#
loop_
_entity.id
_entity.type
_entity.pdbx_description
1 polymer ?
#
loop_
_entity_poly.entity_id
_entity_poly.type
_entity_poly.pdbx_seq_one_letter_code
_entity_poly.pdbx_strand_id
1 'polypeptide(L)'
;MRMCGSVGGLLLALVLAFGTAVAFAPIPRITWEHREVGLVQFNESGIFNYSALLLSEDKDTLYVGAREAIFALNALNISEKQHEVYWKVSEDKKAKCAEKGKSKQTECLNYIRVLQPLSASSLYVCGTNAFQPTCDHLVRPQTHPLSQQWS
;
A
#
# COMPACT_ATOMS: atom_id res chain seq x y z
N MET A 1 -48.68 19.74 -17.10
CA MET A 1 -48.53 18.28 -17.32
C MET A 1 -47.26 17.84 -16.59
N ARG A 2 -47.37 17.12 -15.47
CA ARG A 2 -46.20 16.58 -14.76
C ARG A 2 -46.07 15.11 -15.15
N MET A 3 -45.03 14.78 -15.93
CA MET A 3 -44.68 13.40 -16.24
C MET A 3 -44.05 12.78 -14.99
N CYS A 4 -44.83 11.99 -14.26
CA CYS A 4 -44.33 11.14 -13.19
C CYS A 4 -43.72 9.90 -13.86
N GLY A 5 -42.46 10.02 -14.31
CA GLY A 5 -41.70 8.87 -14.81
C GLY A 5 -41.50 7.88 -13.66
N SER A 6 -41.93 6.63 -13.85
CA SER A 6 -41.89 5.58 -12.83
C SER A 6 -40.46 5.20 -12.48
N VAL A 7 -39.91 5.86 -11.45
CA VAL A 7 -38.60 5.55 -10.86
C VAL A 7 -38.52 4.08 -10.44
N GLY A 8 -39.64 3.46 -10.05
CA GLY A 8 -39.72 2.04 -9.68
C GLY A 8 -39.49 1.07 -10.84
N GLY A 9 -39.90 1.41 -12.06
CA GLY A 9 -39.68 0.56 -13.24
C GLY A 9 -38.21 0.49 -13.65
N LEU A 10 -37.50 1.62 -13.57
CA LEU A 10 -36.07 1.69 -13.86
C LEU A 10 -35.24 0.89 -12.83
N LEU A 11 -35.62 0.97 -11.55
CA LEU A 11 -35.01 0.21 -10.45
C LEU A 11 -35.20 -1.30 -10.62
N LEU A 12 -36.40 -1.77 -10.98
CA LEU A 12 -36.64 -3.19 -11.25
C LEU A 12 -35.82 -3.71 -12.44
N ALA A 13 -35.74 -2.94 -13.53
CA ALA A 13 -34.97 -3.30 -14.70
C ALA A 13 -33.47 -3.41 -14.39
N LEU A 14 -32.93 -2.48 -13.58
CA LEU A 14 -31.55 -2.52 -13.12
C LEU A 14 -31.28 -3.72 -12.20
N VAL A 15 -32.18 -4.03 -11.26
CA VAL A 15 -32.04 -5.20 -10.37
C VAL A 15 -32.07 -6.51 -11.17
N LEU A 16 -32.95 -6.62 -12.17
CA LEU A 16 -33.01 -7.80 -13.04
C LEU A 16 -31.76 -7.92 -13.93
N ALA A 17 -31.26 -6.82 -14.48
CA ALA A 17 -30.06 -6.81 -15.32
C ALA A 17 -28.77 -7.10 -14.53
N PHE A 18 -28.64 -6.58 -13.30
CA PHE A 18 -27.50 -6.90 -12.43
C PHE A 18 -27.59 -8.32 -11.84
N GLY A 19 -28.80 -8.79 -11.52
CA GLY A 19 -29.03 -10.15 -11.03
C GLY A 19 -28.66 -11.23 -12.04
N THR A 20 -28.94 -11.01 -13.34
CA THR A 20 -28.51 -11.92 -14.40
C THR A 20 -27.01 -11.86 -14.63
N ALA A 21 -26.40 -10.67 -14.63
CA ALA A 21 -24.95 -10.53 -14.84
C ALA A 21 -24.10 -11.29 -13.79
N VAL A 22 -24.53 -11.32 -12.53
CA VAL A 22 -23.85 -12.06 -11.45
C VAL A 22 -24.12 -13.57 -11.53
N ALA A 23 -25.31 -13.98 -11.99
CA ALA A 23 -25.70 -15.39 -12.11
C ALA A 23 -24.95 -16.15 -13.23
N PHE A 24 -24.33 -15.44 -14.20
CA PHE A 24 -23.62 -16.05 -15.33
C PHE A 24 -22.10 -15.89 -15.28
N ALA A 25 -21.53 -15.34 -14.21
CA ALA A 25 -20.09 -15.40 -14.02
C ALA A 25 -19.69 -16.86 -13.71
N PRO A 26 -18.73 -17.46 -14.45
CA PRO A 26 -18.29 -18.83 -14.16
C PRO A 26 -17.62 -18.86 -12.78
N ILE A 27 -17.88 -19.92 -12.01
CA ILE A 27 -17.15 -20.19 -10.76
C ILE A 27 -15.66 -20.44 -11.06
N PRO A 28 -14.73 -20.08 -10.15
CA PRO A 28 -13.33 -20.46 -10.29
C PRO A 28 -13.22 -21.97 -10.49
N ARG A 29 -12.52 -22.38 -11.55
CA ARG A 29 -12.39 -23.81 -11.91
C ARG A 29 -11.66 -24.61 -10.83
N ILE A 30 -10.68 -23.97 -10.18
CA ILE A 30 -9.89 -24.54 -9.08
C ILE A 30 -9.76 -23.43 -8.03
N THR A 31 -10.02 -23.78 -6.78
CA THR A 31 -9.81 -22.93 -5.62
C THR A 31 -8.79 -23.62 -4.73
N TRP A 32 -7.70 -22.92 -4.43
CA TRP A 32 -6.66 -23.42 -3.54
C TRP A 32 -6.79 -22.74 -2.18
N GLU A 33 -6.75 -23.54 -1.11
CA GLU A 33 -6.55 -23.05 0.24
C GLU A 33 -5.10 -22.60 0.43
N HIS A 34 -4.86 -21.66 1.35
CA HIS A 34 -3.50 -21.16 1.61
C HIS A 34 -2.51 -22.28 1.99
N ARG A 35 -3.00 -23.36 2.61
CA ARG A 35 -2.21 -24.54 3.00
C ARG A 35 -1.87 -25.48 1.85
N GLU A 36 -2.53 -25.35 0.70
CA GLU A 36 -2.38 -26.25 -0.44
C GLU A 36 -1.29 -25.79 -1.42
N VAL A 37 -0.82 -24.55 -1.27
CA VAL A 37 0.17 -23.92 -2.16
C VAL A 37 1.33 -23.33 -1.36
N GLY A 38 2.55 -23.46 -1.91
CA GLY A 38 3.75 -22.86 -1.32
C GLY A 38 3.79 -21.35 -1.57
N LEU A 39 3.23 -20.56 -0.66
CA LEU A 39 3.26 -19.09 -0.73
C LEU A 39 4.34 -18.53 0.22
N VAL A 40 5.25 -17.76 -0.34
CA VAL A 40 6.21 -16.97 0.45
C VAL A 40 5.51 -15.75 1.02
N GLN A 41 5.76 -15.42 2.29
CA GLN A 41 5.14 -14.31 2.99
C GLN A 41 6.17 -13.42 3.65
N PHE A 42 5.83 -12.14 3.78
CA PHE A 42 6.60 -11.16 4.54
C PHE A 42 5.64 -10.38 5.44
N ASN A 43 6.05 -10.18 6.70
CA ASN A 43 5.44 -9.22 7.61
C ASN A 43 6.49 -8.72 8.60
N GLU A 44 6.29 -7.51 9.11
CA GLU A 44 7.10 -6.90 10.16
C GLU A 44 6.23 -6.56 11.37
N SER A 45 6.75 -6.79 12.58
CA SER A 45 5.97 -6.63 13.81
C SER A 45 5.55 -5.18 14.03
N GLY A 46 4.27 -4.96 14.30
CA GLY A 46 3.71 -3.61 14.51
C GLY A 46 3.54 -2.78 13.23
N ILE A 47 3.92 -3.32 12.06
CA ILE A 47 3.79 -2.68 10.76
C ILE A 47 2.65 -3.32 9.96
N PHE A 48 1.85 -2.47 9.34
CA PHE A 48 0.63 -2.85 8.64
C PHE A 48 0.50 -2.02 7.36
N ASN A 49 -0.52 -2.31 6.55
CA ASN A 49 -0.87 -1.55 5.35
C ASN A 49 0.24 -1.49 4.30
N TYR A 50 0.77 -2.65 3.92
CA TYR A 50 1.70 -2.84 2.80
C TYR A 50 0.95 -2.58 1.47
N SER A 51 0.94 -1.32 1.01
CA SER A 51 0.07 -0.88 -0.09
C SER A 51 0.80 -0.32 -1.31
N ALA A 52 2.09 -0.03 -1.20
CA ALA A 52 2.91 0.40 -2.33
C ALA A 52 3.97 -0.66 -2.61
N LEU A 53 4.04 -1.14 -3.86
CA LEU A 53 5.00 -2.14 -4.31
C LEU A 53 5.75 -1.60 -5.51
N LEU A 54 7.08 -1.71 -5.51
CA LEU A 54 7.94 -1.30 -6.61
C LEU A 54 9.05 -2.34 -6.78
N LEU A 55 9.06 -3.03 -7.92
CA LEU A 55 10.17 -3.89 -8.31
C LEU A 55 11.33 -3.03 -8.85
N SER A 56 12.56 -3.35 -8.47
CA SER A 56 13.77 -2.73 -9.01
C SER A 56 13.96 -3.03 -10.51
N GLU A 57 14.76 -2.21 -11.20
CA GLU A 57 15.06 -2.39 -12.62
C GLU A 57 15.82 -3.70 -12.91
N ASP A 58 16.73 -4.10 -12.01
CA ASP A 58 17.45 -5.38 -12.06
C ASP A 58 16.59 -6.58 -11.66
N LYS A 59 15.38 -6.34 -11.12
CA LYS A 59 14.39 -7.33 -10.66
C LYS A 59 14.84 -8.19 -9.48
N ASP A 60 15.91 -7.81 -8.78
CA ASP A 60 16.41 -8.55 -7.62
C ASP A 60 15.84 -8.05 -6.29
N THR A 61 15.27 -6.83 -6.26
CA THR A 61 14.73 -6.22 -5.05
C THR A 61 13.28 -5.77 -5.25
N LEU A 62 12.41 -6.17 -4.33
CA LEU A 62 11.05 -5.64 -4.19
C LEU A 62 11.02 -4.60 -3.07
N TYR A 63 10.78 -3.35 -3.42
CA TYR A 63 10.53 -2.29 -2.44
C TYR A 63 9.05 -2.29 -2.02
N VAL A 64 8.80 -2.20 -0.72
CA VAL A 64 7.46 -2.24 -0.13
C VAL A 64 7.24 -1.03 0.76
N GLY A 65 6.33 -0.14 0.38
CA GLY A 65 5.85 0.96 1.20
C GLY A 65 4.66 0.54 2.06
N ALA A 66 4.80 0.73 3.36
CA ALA A 66 3.80 0.35 4.37
C ALA A 66 3.40 1.55 5.25
N ARG A 67 2.73 1.29 6.37
CA ARG A 67 2.50 2.30 7.41
C ARG A 67 3.76 2.52 8.22
N GLU A 68 4.27 3.75 8.19
CA GLU A 68 5.45 4.27 8.87
C GLU A 68 6.78 3.58 8.51
N ALA A 69 6.80 2.76 7.46
CA ALA A 69 7.99 2.00 7.07
C ALA A 69 8.07 1.77 5.56
N ILE A 70 9.31 1.61 5.07
CA ILE A 70 9.63 1.16 3.72
C ILE A 70 10.64 0.03 3.86
N PHE A 71 10.47 -1.02 3.07
CA PHE A 71 11.32 -2.21 3.07
C PHE A 71 11.94 -2.45 1.70
N ALA A 72 13.11 -3.06 1.68
CA ALA A 72 13.70 -3.68 0.51
C ALA A 72 13.78 -5.19 0.78
N LEU A 73 13.10 -5.99 -0.03
CA LEU A 73 13.02 -7.45 0.09
C LEU A 73 13.71 -8.10 -1.09
N ASN A 74 14.26 -9.29 -0.91
CA ASN A 74 14.70 -10.12 -2.03
C ASN A 74 13.47 -10.48 -2.90
N ALA A 75 13.51 -10.13 -4.19
CA ALA A 75 12.38 -10.37 -5.09
C ALA A 75 12.15 -11.87 -5.39
N LEU A 76 13.18 -12.71 -5.29
CA LEU A 76 13.08 -14.16 -5.45
C LEU A 76 12.51 -14.84 -4.21
N ASN A 77 12.74 -14.27 -3.02
CA ASN A 77 12.23 -14.78 -1.75
C ASN A 77 11.89 -13.61 -0.81
N ILE A 78 10.65 -13.13 -0.87
CA ILE A 78 10.23 -11.94 -0.11
C ILE A 78 10.33 -12.09 1.42
N SER A 79 10.46 -13.31 1.93
CA SER A 79 10.71 -13.54 3.36
C SER A 79 12.09 -13.03 3.81
N GLU A 80 13.02 -12.84 2.87
CA GLU A 80 14.34 -12.28 3.11
C GLU A 80 14.32 -10.76 3.00
N LYS A 81 14.26 -10.10 4.17
CA LYS A 81 14.39 -8.65 4.29
C LYS A 81 15.86 -8.23 4.12
N GLN A 82 16.16 -7.43 3.10
CA GLN A 82 17.49 -6.89 2.85
C GLN A 82 17.73 -5.60 3.66
N HIS A 83 16.77 -4.66 3.60
CA HIS A 83 16.86 -3.38 4.30
C HIS A 83 15.49 -2.88 4.75
N GLU A 84 15.51 -1.96 5.73
CA GLU A 84 14.33 -1.27 6.22
C GLU A 84 14.65 0.17 6.62
N VAL A 85 13.62 1.01 6.60
CA VAL A 85 13.68 2.38 7.07
C VAL A 85 12.31 2.78 7.62
N TYR A 86 12.32 3.40 8.80
CA TYR A 86 11.10 3.89 9.44
C TYR A 86 10.94 5.38 9.17
N TRP A 87 9.77 5.76 8.70
CA TRP A 87 9.37 7.16 8.49
C TRP A 87 8.13 7.47 9.33
N LYS A 88 8.31 7.39 10.66
CA LYS A 88 7.27 7.61 11.67
C LYS A 88 6.93 9.09 11.79
N VAL A 89 5.68 9.37 12.14
CA VAL A 89 5.26 10.74 12.46
C VAL A 89 5.73 11.08 13.88
N SER A 90 6.29 12.28 14.09
CA SER A 90 6.62 12.80 15.42
C SER A 90 5.36 12.94 16.30
N GLU A 91 5.47 12.73 17.61
CA GLU A 91 4.32 12.82 18.52
C GLU A 91 3.58 14.17 18.47
N ASP A 92 4.30 15.29 18.28
CA ASP A 92 3.68 16.61 18.14
C ASP A 92 2.78 16.71 16.91
N LYS A 93 3.22 16.17 15.77
CA LYS A 93 2.40 16.09 14.55
C LYS A 93 1.21 15.15 14.74
N LYS A 94 1.37 14.02 15.45
CA LYS A 94 0.26 13.13 15.78
C LYS A 94 -0.77 13.82 16.66
N ALA A 95 -0.34 14.57 17.67
CA ALA A 95 -1.20 15.35 18.55
C ALA A 95 -1.98 16.43 17.78
N LYS A 96 -1.28 17.24 16.97
CA LYS A 96 -1.91 18.26 16.10
C LYS A 96 -2.91 17.68 15.10
N CYS A 97 -2.65 16.47 14.60
CA CYS A 97 -3.60 15.76 13.74
C CYS A 97 -4.83 15.30 14.54
N ALA A 98 -4.62 14.76 15.75
CA ALA A 98 -5.70 14.29 16.61
C ALA A 98 -6.60 15.44 17.11
N GLU A 99 -6.04 16.61 17.38
CA GLU A 99 -6.77 17.85 17.69
C GLU A 99 -7.76 18.24 16.57
N LYS A 100 -7.51 17.81 15.33
CA LYS A 100 -8.42 18.00 14.19
C LYS A 100 -9.51 16.92 14.09
N GLY A 101 -9.68 16.11 15.13
CA GLY A 101 -10.70 15.05 15.19
C GLY A 101 -10.34 13.76 14.48
N LYS A 102 -9.05 13.51 14.25
CA LYS A 102 -8.55 12.27 13.61
C LYS A 102 -8.04 11.27 14.64
N SER A 103 -8.16 9.97 14.33
CA SER A 103 -7.66 8.93 15.23
C SER A 103 -6.13 8.97 15.34
N LYS A 104 -5.61 9.19 16.55
CA LYS A 104 -4.16 9.23 16.82
C LYS A 104 -3.48 7.89 16.50
N GLN A 105 -4.18 6.78 16.73
CA GLN A 105 -3.65 5.42 16.60
C GLN A 105 -3.75 4.86 15.19
N THR A 106 -4.65 5.37 14.35
CA THR A 106 -4.89 4.81 13.02
C THR A 106 -4.72 5.82 11.89
N GLU A 107 -5.26 7.03 11.99
CA GLU A 107 -5.23 7.98 10.87
C GLU A 107 -4.03 8.94 10.93
N CYS A 108 -3.59 9.33 12.12
CA CYS A 108 -2.48 10.27 12.32
C CYS A 108 -1.09 9.60 12.22
N LEU A 109 -0.95 8.66 11.30
CA LEU A 109 0.31 7.98 11.01
C LEU A 109 0.78 8.35 9.59
N ASN A 110 1.99 7.93 9.24
CA ASN A 110 2.51 8.12 7.91
C ASN A 110 2.23 6.88 7.07
N TYR A 111 1.34 6.98 6.09
CA TYR A 111 1.08 5.89 5.14
C TYR A 111 1.83 6.20 3.86
N ILE A 112 2.75 5.32 3.45
CA ILE A 112 3.47 5.48 2.18
C ILE A 112 2.48 5.27 1.03
N ARG A 113 2.38 6.26 0.14
CA ARG A 113 1.44 6.28 -0.98
C ARG A 113 2.12 6.35 -2.34
N VAL A 114 3.30 6.98 -2.38
CA VAL A 114 4.12 7.08 -3.59
C VAL A 114 5.45 6.43 -3.28
N LEU A 115 5.85 5.51 -4.14
CA LEU A 115 7.14 4.85 -4.12
C LEU A 115 7.51 4.61 -5.59
N GLN A 116 8.42 5.41 -6.13
CA GLN A 116 8.75 5.45 -7.55
C GLN A 116 10.26 5.56 -7.77
N PRO A 117 10.79 5.04 -8.87
CA PRO A 117 12.20 5.25 -9.21
C PRO A 117 12.44 6.73 -9.50
N LEU A 118 13.49 7.28 -8.89
CA LEU A 118 13.95 8.66 -9.19
C LEU A 118 15.25 8.64 -9.98
N SER A 119 16.16 7.73 -9.65
CA SER A 119 17.41 7.51 -10.36
C SER A 119 17.93 6.08 -10.16
N ALA A 120 19.06 5.75 -10.80
CA ALA A 120 19.80 4.51 -10.59
C ALA A 120 20.23 4.28 -9.12
N SER A 121 20.18 5.29 -8.26
CA SER A 121 20.60 5.20 -6.85
C SER A 121 19.55 5.70 -5.86
N SER A 122 18.37 6.14 -6.31
CA SER A 122 17.37 6.73 -5.42
C SER A 122 15.93 6.45 -5.84
N LEU A 123 15.05 6.46 -4.84
CA LEU A 123 13.60 6.40 -5.00
C LEU A 123 12.98 7.72 -4.56
N TYR A 124 11.92 8.13 -5.24
CA TYR A 124 11.05 9.21 -4.81
C TYR A 124 9.91 8.62 -3.98
N VAL A 125 9.75 9.10 -2.74
CA VAL A 125 8.78 8.54 -1.79
C VAL A 125 7.91 9.64 -1.23
N CYS A 126 6.60 9.41 -1.15
CA CYS A 126 5.68 10.30 -0.44
C CYS A 126 4.77 9.52 0.50
N GLY A 127 4.47 10.14 1.64
CA GLY A 127 3.53 9.59 2.62
C GLY A 127 2.53 10.62 3.13
N THR A 128 1.46 10.14 3.77
CA THR A 128 0.39 11.00 4.29
C THR A 128 0.82 11.86 5.48
N ASN A 129 1.86 11.44 6.21
CA ASN A 129 2.48 12.11 7.35
C ASN A 129 1.47 12.83 8.28
N ALA A 130 0.48 12.10 8.78
CA ALA A 130 -0.61 12.62 9.62
C ALA A 130 -1.37 13.83 9.00
N PHE A 131 -1.90 13.65 7.78
CA PHE A 131 -2.61 14.67 7.00
C PHE A 131 -1.75 15.91 6.67
N GLN A 132 -0.43 15.74 6.59
CA GLN A 132 0.50 16.74 6.08
C GLN A 132 1.41 16.09 5.04
N PRO A 133 0.90 15.77 3.84
CA PRO A 133 1.64 14.99 2.85
C PRO A 133 3.04 15.53 2.63
N THR A 134 4.03 14.64 2.73
CA THR A 134 5.46 14.99 2.61
C THR A 134 6.11 14.00 1.66
N CYS A 135 7.07 14.47 0.88
CA CYS A 135 7.87 13.66 -0.02
C CYS A 135 9.35 13.79 0.33
N ASP A 136 10.12 12.75 0.04
CA ASP A 136 11.55 12.69 0.30
C ASP A 136 12.26 11.75 -0.69
N HIS A 137 13.58 11.78 -0.70
CA HIS A 137 14.44 10.93 -1.52
C HIS A 137 15.04 9.80 -0.70
N LEU A 138 14.75 8.57 -1.08
CA LEU A 138 15.28 7.38 -0.45
C LEU A 138 16.51 6.90 -1.21
N VAL A 139 17.71 6.98 -0.61
CA VAL A 139 18.94 6.46 -1.24
C VAL A 139 18.96 4.93 -1.17
N ARG A 140 19.21 4.29 -2.31
CA ARG A 140 19.35 2.83 -2.38
C ARG A 140 20.73 2.41 -1.85
N PRO A 141 20.80 1.44 -0.93
CA PRO A 141 22.09 0.90 -0.49
C PRO A 141 22.80 0.26 -1.68
N GLN A 142 24.01 0.74 -1.99
CA GLN A 142 24.86 0.12 -3.01
C GLN A 142 25.57 -1.10 -2.41
N THR A 143 25.91 -2.07 -3.25
CA THR A 143 26.65 -3.31 -2.92
C THR A 143 28.09 -3.10 -2.41
N HIS A 144 28.49 -1.86 -2.07
CA HIS A 144 29.75 -1.55 -1.40
C HIS A 144 29.51 -0.99 0.01
N PRO A 145 30.25 -1.48 1.03
CA PRO A 145 29.99 -1.12 2.42
C PRO A 145 30.58 0.26 2.70
N LEU A 146 29.80 1.31 2.48
CA LEU A 146 30.03 2.58 3.12
C LEU A 146 28.83 2.92 3.99
N SER A 147 29.12 2.86 5.28
CA SER A 147 28.33 3.38 6.37
C SER A 147 27.68 4.73 6.05
N GLN A 148 26.38 4.78 6.28
CA GLN A 148 25.59 5.96 6.66
C GLN A 148 25.57 7.16 5.70
N GLN A 149 24.39 7.50 5.21
CA GLN A 149 23.63 8.65 5.73
C GLN A 149 22.24 8.63 5.07
N TRP A 150 21.26 8.14 5.81
CA TRP A 150 19.86 8.54 5.66
C TRP A 150 19.78 9.94 6.27
N SER A 151 19.59 10.98 5.45
CA SER A 151 19.30 12.35 5.92
C SER A 151 17.82 12.63 5.75
#